data_AF-J2Y4J8-F1
#
_entry.id   AF-J2Y4J8-F1
#
_cell.length_a   1.000
_cell.length_b   1.000
_cell.length_c   1.000
_cell.angle_alpha   90.00
_cell.angle_beta   90.00
_cell.angle_gamma   90.00
#
_symmetry.space_group_name_H-M   'P 1'
#
loop_
_entity.id
_entity.type
_entity.pdbx_description
1 polymer ?
#
loop_
_entity_poly.entity_id
_entity_poly.type
_entity_poly.pdbx_seq_one_letter_code
_entity_poly.pdbx_strand_id
1 'polypeptide(L)' 'MKRNFEAARQILLAVQSKACSEGVDRLHLEGVVTRELGVDPDDFFYNYKLLVNDGYLLPEHGTVQLTWSGHDLLDSLS' A
#
# COMPACT_ATOMS: atom_id res chain seq x y z
N MET A 1 -11.16 -5.63 12.76
CA MET A 1 -10.75 -6.48 11.60
C MET A 1 -11.16 -5.86 10.26
N LYS A 2 -12.43 -5.54 9.98
CA LYS A 2 -12.85 -4.93 8.69
C LYS A 2 -12.11 -3.61 8.33
N ARG A 3 -11.82 -2.77 9.32
CA ARG A 3 -11.11 -1.48 9.14
C ARG A 3 -9.68 -1.65 8.60
N ASN A 4 -8.91 -2.59 9.17
CA ASN A 4 -7.53 -2.85 8.74
C ASN A 4 -7.48 -3.48 7.34
N PHE A 5 -8.46 -4.32 7.01
CA PHE A 5 -8.58 -4.90 5.69
C PHE A 5 -8.84 -3.85 4.60
N GLU A 6 -9.76 -2.91 4.85
CA GLU A 6 -10.02 -1.81 3.92
C GLU A 6 -8.78 -0.90 3.78
N ALA A 7 -8.10 -0.58 4.88
CA ALA A 7 -6.86 0.19 4.85
C ALA A 7 -5.76 -0.51 4.02
N ALA A 8 -5.56 -1.82 4.20
CA ALA A 8 -4.60 -2.60 3.41
C ALA A 8 -4.96 -2.59 1.92
N ARG A 9 -6.24 -2.78 1.59
CA ARG A 9 -6.74 -2.72 0.20
C ARG A 9 -6.49 -1.35 -0.43
N GLN A 10 -6.76 -0.26 0.30
CA GLN A 10 -6.52 1.10 -0.19
C GLN A 10 -5.04 1.41 -0.40
N ILE A 11 -4.15 0.88 0.46
CA ILE A 11 -2.70 0.99 0.25
C ILE A 11 -2.29 0.29 -1.05
N LEU A 12 -2.73 -0.95 -1.27
CA LEU A 12 -2.38 -1.73 -2.48
C LEU A 12 -2.89 -1.03 -3.76
N LEU A 13 -4.13 -0.54 -3.75
CA LEU A 13 -4.69 0.24 -4.87
C LEU A 13 -3.94 1.55 -5.11
N ALA A 14 -3.53 2.24 -4.05
CA ALA A 14 -2.76 3.47 -4.17
C ALA A 14 -1.37 3.21 -4.78
N VAL A 15 -0.69 2.13 -4.38
CA VAL A 15 0.59 1.74 -4.99
C VAL A 15 0.39 1.40 -6.47
N GLN A 16 -0.62 0.59 -6.83
CA GLN A 16 -0.89 0.24 -8.22
C GLN A 16 -1.21 1.46 -9.09
N SER A 17 -2.05 2.37 -8.59
CA SER A 17 -2.53 3.52 -9.37
C SER A 17 -1.52 4.65 -9.50
N LYS A 18 -0.54 4.75 -8.59
CA LYS A 18 0.47 5.81 -8.59
C LYS A 18 1.85 5.34 -9.03
N ALA A 19 2.06 4.03 -9.23
CA ALA A 19 3.37 3.48 -9.60
C ALA A 19 3.88 4.05 -10.94
N CYS A 20 5.13 4.50 -10.93
CA CYS A 20 5.92 4.70 -12.14
C CYS A 20 6.91 3.53 -12.32
N SER A 21 7.86 3.64 -13.27
CA SER A 21 8.88 2.62 -13.50
C SER A 21 9.74 2.30 -12.28
N GLU A 22 9.86 3.24 -11.33
CA GLU A 22 10.66 3.10 -10.11
C GLU A 22 9.81 2.85 -8.85
N GLY A 23 8.48 2.71 -8.99
CA GLY A 23 7.53 2.58 -7.88
C GLY A 23 6.91 3.91 -7.45
N VAL A 24 6.42 3.98 -6.21
CA VAL A 24 5.80 5.17 -5.62
C VAL A 24 6.65 5.68 -4.47
N ASP A 25 6.98 6.96 -4.44
CA ASP A 25 7.63 7.57 -3.28
C ASP A 25 6.81 7.30 -2.00
N ARG A 26 7.48 6.83 -0.95
CA ARG A 26 6.80 6.40 0.28
C ARG A 26 6.04 7.54 0.96
N LEU A 27 6.62 8.75 1.01
CA LEU A 27 5.97 9.90 1.66
C LEU A 27 4.78 10.38 0.84
N HIS A 28 4.89 10.33 -0.49
CA HIS A 28 3.77 10.59 -1.38
C HIS A 28 2.64 9.57 -1.18
N LEU A 29 2.96 8.28 -1.11
CA LEU A 29 1.99 7.21 -0.86
C LEU A 29 1.24 7.43 0.47
N GLU A 30 1.97 7.70 1.55
CA GLU A 30 1.39 8.02 2.86
C GLU A 30 0.43 9.22 2.76
N GLY A 31 0.85 10.28 2.07
CA GLY A 31 0.03 11.47 1.84
C GLY A 31 -1.27 11.17 1.10
N VAL A 32 -1.22 10.40 0.02
CA VAL A 32 -2.39 9.99 -0.76
C VAL A 32 -3.35 9.17 0.11
N VAL A 33 -2.84 8.12 0.77
CA VAL A 33 -3.68 7.19 1.52
C VAL A 33 -4.32 7.85 2.74
N THR A 34 -3.57 8.67 3.47
CA THR A 34 -4.08 9.30 4.69
C THR A 34 -4.93 10.55 4.42
N ARG A 35 -4.54 11.40 3.46
CA ARG A 35 -5.21 12.69 3.22
C ARG A 35 -6.30 12.61 2.17
N GLU A 36 -6.09 11.84 1.10
CA GLU A 36 -7.05 11.76 -0.01
C GLU A 36 -8.07 10.64 0.23
N LEU A 37 -7.62 9.49 0.74
CA LEU A 37 -8.50 8.34 1.00
C LEU A 37 -9.02 8.27 2.44
N GLY A 38 -8.50 9.10 3.34
CA GLY A 38 -8.99 9.24 4.71
C GLY A 38 -8.64 8.06 5.63
N VAL A 39 -7.63 7.26 5.27
CA VAL A 39 -7.11 6.21 6.16
C VAL A 39 -6.40 6.87 7.34
N ASP A 40 -6.69 6.38 8.54
CA ASP A 40 -6.02 6.83 9.76
C ASP A 40 -4.49 6.58 9.66
N PRO A 41 -3.63 7.55 10.03
CA PRO A 41 -2.17 7.39 9.93
C PRO A 41 -1.62 6.17 10.67
N ASP A 42 -2.20 5.81 11.82
CA ASP A 42 -1.76 4.64 12.59
C ASP A 42 -2.15 3.35 11.87
N ASP A 43 -3.34 3.32 11.25
CA ASP A 43 -3.77 2.20 10.41
C ASP A 43 -2.89 2.09 9.16
N PHE A 44 -2.54 3.21 8.53
CA PHE A 44 -1.62 3.21 7.40
C PHE A 44 -0.29 2.58 7.80
N PHE A 45 0.32 3.06 8.88
CA PHE A 45 1.62 2.59 9.31
C PHE A 45 1.61 1.11 9.69
N TYR A 46 0.57 0.66 10.40
CA TYR A 46 0.39 -0.73 10.77
C TYR A 46 0.24 -1.63 9.55
N ASN A 47 -0.70 -1.30 8.64
CA ASN A 47 -0.99 -2.13 7.47
C ASN A 47 0.15 -2.08 6.45
N TYR A 48 0.81 -0.94 6.26
CA TYR A 48 2.00 -0.83 5.42
C TYR A 48 3.11 -1.78 5.89
N LYS A 49 3.41 -1.78 7.21
CA LYS A 49 4.40 -2.71 7.77
C LYS A 49 3.99 -4.17 7.58
N LEU A 50 2.71 -4.49 7.78
CA LEU A 50 2.21 -5.84 7.58
C LEU A 50 2.39 -6.30 6.13
N LEU A 51 1.99 -5.46 5.17
CA LEU A 51 2.11 -5.75 3.74
C LEU A 51 3.57 -5.90 3.27
N VAL A 52 4.49 -5.12 3.84
CA VAL A 52 5.94 -5.27 3.58
C VAL A 52 6.47 -6.57 4.18
N ASN A 53 6.14 -6.85 5.45
CA ASN A 53 6.62 -8.04 6.15
C ASN A 53 6.12 -9.34 5.50
N ASP A 54 4.89 -9.33 5.00
CA ASP A 54 4.27 -10.47 4.31
C ASP A 54 4.66 -10.56 2.82
N GLY A 55 5.48 -9.63 2.33
CA GLY A 55 6.04 -9.65 0.99
C GLY A 55 5.09 -9.22 -0.13
N TYR A 56 4.01 -8.50 0.19
CA TYR A 56 3.10 -7.91 -0.81
C TYR A 56 3.60 -6.57 -1.35
N LEU A 57 4.38 -5.83 -0.53
CA LEU A 57 5.03 -4.59 -0.92
C LEU A 57 6.55 -4.72 -0.80
N LEU A 58 7.26 -4.16 -1.78
CA LEU A 58 8.71 -4.11 -1.83
C LEU A 58 9.18 -2.65 -1.72
N PRO A 59 9.73 -2.22 -0.57
CA PRO A 59 10.34 -0.91 -0.43
C PRO A 59 11.79 -0.93 -0.97
N GLU A 60 12.10 -0.05 -1.92
CA GLU A 60 13.44 0.11 -2.49
C GLU A 60 13.80 1.60 -2.58
N HIS A 61 14.96 2.00 -2.07
CA HIS A 61 15.51 3.36 -2.24
C HIS A 61 14.55 4.54 -1.96
N GLY A 62 13.58 4.37 -1.05
CA GLY A 62 12.59 5.41 -0.72
C GLY A 62 11.28 5.32 -1.52
N THR A 63 11.22 4.45 -2.53
CA THR A 63 10.01 4.09 -3.23
C THR A 63 9.45 2.74 -2.74
N VAL A 64 8.23 2.46 -3.15
CA VAL A 64 7.47 1.23 -2.86
C VAL A 64 6.86 0.70 -4.14
N GLN A 65 6.99 -0.60 -4.34
CA GLN A 65 6.39 -1.34 -5.44
C GLN A 65 5.50 -2.48 -4.93
N LEU A 66 4.54 -2.88 -5.76
CA LEU A 66 3.82 -4.13 -5.58
C LEU A 66 4.71 -5.29 -6.02
N THR A 67 4.72 -6.36 -5.23
CA THR A 67 5.24 -7.64 -5.69
C THR A 67 4.18 -8.37 -6.52
N TRP A 68 4.56 -9.46 -7.19
CA TRP A 68 3.59 -10.35 -7.85
C TRP A 68 2.54 -10.88 -6.88
N SER A 69 2.95 -11.30 -5.68
CA SER A 69 2.01 -11.71 -4.63
C SER A 69 1.08 -10.57 -4.21
N GLY A 70 1.56 -9.32 -4.22
CA GLY A 70 0.74 -8.14 -3.96
C GLY A 70 -0.32 -7.90 -5.05
N HIS A 71 0.02 -8.14 -6.31
CA HIS A 71 -0.93 -8.12 -7.42
C HIS A 71 -1.98 -9.23 -7.29
N ASP A 72 -1.56 -10.46 -7.01
CA ASP A 72 -2.47 -11.60 -6.82
C ASP A 72 -3.43 -11.35 -5.65
N LEU A 73 -2.92 -10.79 -4.54
CA LEU A 73 -3.75 -10.41 -3.41
C LEU A 73 -4.77 -9.36 -3.84
N LEU A 74 -4.36 -8.30 -4.51
CA LEU A 74 -5.27 -7.23 -4.94
C LEU A 74 -6.38 -7.74 -5.89
N ASP A 75 -6.04 -8.65 -6.79
CA ASP A 75 -7.01 -9.29 -7.69
C ASP A 75 -8.00 -10.18 -6.92
N SER A 76 -7.55 -10.89 -5.87
CA SER A 76 -8.44 -11.67 -5.00
C SER A 76 -9.39 -10.82 -4.13
N LEU A 77 -9.11 -9.52 -4.01
CA LEU A 77 -9.87 -8.53 -3.24
C LEU A 77 -10.85 -7.71 -4.08
N SER A 78 -10.91 -7.97 -5.39
CA SER A 78 -11.77 -7.28 -6.37
C SER A 78 -13.06 -8.04 -6.62
#